data_AF-A0A7D5KEY8-F1
#
_entry.id   AF-A0A7D5KEY8-F1
#
_cell.length_a   1.000
_cell.length_b   1.000
_cell.length_c   1.000
_cell.angle_alpha   90.00
_cell.angle_beta   90.00
_cell.angle_gamma   90.00
#
_symmetry.space_group_name_H-M   'P 1'
#
loop_
_entity.id
_entity.type
_entity.pdbx_description
1 polymer ?
#
loop_
_entity_poly.entity_id
_entity_poly.type
_entity_poly.pdbx_seq_one_letter_code
_entity_poly.pdbx_strand_id
1 'polypeptide(L)'
;MSLTDEELERLADVVRLQPTKNSELGERWGMESGSDVHGYLENHLSDYYYRDDNSLIRATSEAAELTGVEPGVEDDGEEGGIPDRIRVPELHSQVFAVLAGPDERSESVVSVLQKLRERFDVDPEVGDVRRALQSLRRKNVVEVEYRTVPTFRLAVERDAVDVGVSE
;
A
#
# COMPACT_ATOMS: atom_id res chain seq x y z
N MET A 1 -24.74 18.87 -8.75
CA MET A 1 -24.82 19.65 -7.49
C MET A 1 -23.39 20.02 -7.11
N SER A 2 -23.15 21.12 -6.41
CA SER A 2 -21.80 21.41 -5.91
C SER A 2 -21.52 20.53 -4.69
N LEU A 3 -20.33 19.92 -4.64
CA LEU A 3 -19.86 19.21 -3.46
C LEU A 3 -19.76 20.16 -2.26
N THR A 4 -20.04 19.63 -1.07
CA THR A 4 -19.76 20.25 0.21
C THR A 4 -18.26 20.28 0.50
N ASP A 5 -17.83 21.10 1.46
CA ASP A 5 -16.42 21.17 1.87
C ASP A 5 -15.89 19.81 2.34
N GLU A 6 -16.69 19.06 3.10
CA GLU A 6 -16.32 17.71 3.55
C GLU A 6 -16.20 16.72 2.39
N GLU A 7 -17.11 16.77 1.42
CA GLU A 7 -17.04 15.94 0.21
C GLU A 7 -15.79 16.28 -0.63
N LEU A 8 -15.43 17.57 -0.73
CA LEU A 8 -14.21 18.01 -1.41
C LEU A 8 -12.95 17.54 -0.69
N GLU A 9 -12.90 17.61 0.64
CA GLU A 9 -11.76 17.11 1.44
C GLU A 9 -11.60 15.59 1.27
N ARG A 10 -12.70 14.83 1.31
CA ARG A 10 -12.66 13.38 1.08
C ARG A 10 -12.31 13.05 -0.36
N LEU A 11 -12.81 13.81 -1.34
CA LEU A 11 -12.42 13.62 -2.73
C LEU A 11 -10.93 13.90 -2.95
N ALA A 12 -10.38 14.92 -2.29
CA ALA A 12 -8.95 15.23 -2.30
C ALA A 12 -8.12 14.06 -1.74
N ASP A 13 -8.63 13.33 -0.74
CA ASP A 13 -7.99 12.13 -0.24
C ASP A 13 -8.02 10.98 -1.25
N VAL A 14 -9.12 10.79 -1.97
CA VAL A 14 -9.20 9.82 -3.07
C VAL A 14 -8.17 10.15 -4.15
N VAL A 15 -8.10 11.41 -4.60
CA VAL A 15 -7.13 11.88 -5.61
C VAL A 15 -5.69 11.65 -5.15
N ARG A 16 -5.37 11.96 -3.90
CA ARG A 16 -4.01 11.88 -3.37
C ARG A 16 -3.54 10.45 -3.11
N LEU A 17 -4.45 9.58 -2.67
CA LEU A 17 -4.08 8.22 -2.25
C LEU A 17 -4.19 7.20 -3.38
N GLN A 18 -4.80 7.56 -4.51
CA GLN A 18 -5.00 6.63 -5.61
C GLN A 18 -3.69 5.99 -6.13
N PRO A 19 -3.76 4.74 -6.61
CA PRO A 19 -4.86 3.80 -6.41
C PRO A 19 -4.92 3.34 -4.92
N THR A 20 -6.12 3.37 -4.33
CA THR A 20 -6.34 3.13 -2.89
C THR A 20 -7.42 2.07 -2.61
N LYS A 21 -7.65 1.72 -1.34
CA LYS A 21 -8.66 0.77 -0.87
C LYS A 21 -9.59 1.42 0.15
N ASN A 22 -10.80 0.85 0.29
CA ASN A 22 -11.77 1.32 1.27
C ASN A 22 -11.22 1.33 2.70
N SER A 23 -10.39 0.35 3.07
CA SER A 23 -9.78 0.29 4.40
C SER A 23 -8.86 1.48 4.67
N GLU A 24 -8.08 1.91 3.67
CA GLU A 24 -7.13 3.02 3.81
C GLU A 24 -7.85 4.37 3.90
N LEU A 25 -8.92 4.55 3.13
CA LEU A 25 -9.82 5.71 3.26
C LEU A 25 -10.58 5.68 4.59
N GLY A 26 -11.08 4.51 5.00
CA GLY A 26 -11.82 4.35 6.24
C GLY A 26 -10.99 4.66 7.47
N GLU A 27 -9.74 4.20 7.54
CA GLU A 27 -8.78 4.56 8.59
C GLU A 27 -8.60 6.09 8.66
N ARG A 28 -8.52 6.77 7.51
CA ARG A 28 -8.33 8.22 7.44
C ARG A 28 -9.58 9.02 7.81
N TRP A 29 -10.75 8.52 7.44
CA TRP A 29 -12.03 9.19 7.67
C TRP A 29 -12.71 8.78 8.99
N GLY A 30 -12.08 7.88 9.76
CA GLY A 30 -12.64 7.37 11.00
C GLY A 30 -13.89 6.48 10.80
N MET A 31 -13.97 5.78 9.66
CA MET A 31 -15.09 4.88 9.36
C MET A 31 -14.79 3.45 9.81
N GLU A 32 -15.79 2.81 10.40
CA GLU A 32 -15.64 1.52 11.06
C GLU A 32 -15.59 0.35 10.07
N SER A 33 -16.15 0.50 8.87
CA SER A 33 -16.14 -0.54 7.86
C SER A 33 -15.85 -0.04 6.44
N GLY A 34 -15.29 -0.93 5.62
CA GLY A 34 -15.11 -0.66 4.20
C GLY A 34 -16.43 -0.52 3.43
N SER A 35 -17.54 -1.04 3.98
CA SER A 35 -18.88 -0.88 3.41
C SER A 35 -19.42 0.53 3.62
N ASP A 36 -19.13 1.16 4.77
CA ASP A 36 -19.50 2.54 5.04
C ASP A 36 -18.79 3.49 4.07
N VAL A 37 -17.49 3.24 3.84
CA VAL A 37 -16.69 3.97 2.84
C VAL A 37 -17.28 3.79 1.45
N HIS A 38 -17.63 2.56 1.07
CA HIS A 38 -18.24 2.31 -0.24
C HIS A 38 -19.57 3.04 -0.40
N GLY A 39 -20.45 2.95 0.60
CA GLY A 39 -21.73 3.65 0.61
C GLY A 39 -21.56 5.17 0.52
N TYR A 40 -20.57 5.73 1.22
CA TYR A 40 -20.26 7.14 1.11
C TYR A 40 -19.81 7.53 -0.30
N LEU A 41 -18.86 6.78 -0.88
CA LEU A 41 -18.36 7.02 -2.22
C LEU A 41 -19.49 6.95 -3.26
N GLU A 42 -20.35 5.93 -3.22
CA GLU A 42 -21.47 5.76 -4.16
C GLU A 42 -22.52 6.87 -4.04
N ASN A 43 -22.83 7.31 -2.82
CA ASN A 43 -23.90 8.28 -2.60
C ASN A 43 -23.46 9.72 -2.86
N HIS A 44 -22.18 10.03 -2.64
CA HIS A 44 -21.68 11.42 -2.63
C HIS A 44 -20.69 11.72 -3.75
N LEU A 45 -19.88 10.74 -4.17
CA LEU A 45 -18.71 10.99 -5.01
C LEU A 45 -18.70 10.14 -6.29
N SER A 46 -19.79 9.45 -6.63
CA SER A 46 -19.86 8.46 -7.73
C SER A 46 -19.44 8.99 -9.10
N ASP A 47 -19.65 10.27 -9.37
CA ASP A 47 -19.23 10.92 -10.62
C ASP A 47 -17.70 11.18 -10.69
N TYR A 48 -17.00 11.13 -9.55
CA TYR A 48 -15.61 11.57 -9.40
C TYR A 48 -14.62 10.44 -9.12
N TYR A 49 -15.09 9.20 -9.05
CA TYR A 49 -14.23 8.05 -8.80
C TYR A 49 -14.66 6.84 -9.62
N TYR A 50 -13.73 5.91 -9.79
CA TYR A 50 -13.99 4.61 -10.38
C TYR A 50 -13.15 3.54 -9.69
N ARG A 51 -13.44 2.27 -10.01
CA ARG A 51 -12.60 1.14 -9.61
C ARG A 51 -11.87 0.60 -10.82
N ASP A 52 -10.56 0.36 -10.67
CA ASP A 52 -9.77 -0.32 -11.69
C ASP A 52 -9.98 -1.84 -11.65
N ASP A 53 -9.34 -2.56 -12.58
CA ASP A 53 -9.40 -4.02 -12.69
C ASP A 53 -8.96 -4.77 -11.41
N ASN A 54 -8.13 -4.14 -10.57
CA ASN A 54 -7.70 -4.68 -9.28
C ASN A 54 -8.66 -4.32 -8.14
N SER A 55 -9.83 -3.77 -8.48
CA SER A 55 -10.83 -3.25 -7.56
C SER A 55 -10.30 -2.11 -6.67
N LEU A 56 -9.23 -1.44 -7.08
CA LEU A 56 -8.68 -0.28 -6.37
C LEU A 56 -9.44 0.98 -6.78
N ILE A 57 -9.61 1.88 -5.82
CA ILE A 57 -10.28 3.16 -6.02
C ILE A 57 -9.30 4.12 -6.71
N ARG A 58 -9.74 4.71 -7.82
CA ARG A 58 -9.07 5.78 -8.57
C ARG A 58 -9.99 7.00 -8.70
N ALA A 59 -9.40 8.17 -8.75
CA ALA A 59 -10.12 9.42 -8.98
C ALA A 59 -10.14 9.72 -10.48
N THR A 60 -11.18 10.39 -10.96
CA THR A 60 -11.19 10.92 -12.32
C THR A 60 -10.28 12.14 -12.43
N SER A 61 -9.86 12.51 -13.65
CA SER A 61 -9.10 13.75 -13.86
C SER A 61 -9.89 14.99 -13.42
N GLU A 62 -11.21 14.98 -13.62
CA GLU A 62 -12.12 16.02 -13.13
C GLU A 62 -12.06 16.18 -11.60
N ALA A 63 -11.94 15.07 -10.85
CA ALA A 63 -11.76 15.13 -9.40
C ALA A 63 -10.46 15.83 -8.99
N ALA A 64 -9.37 15.61 -9.72
CA ALA A 64 -8.09 16.27 -9.47
C ALA A 64 -8.16 17.77 -9.76
N GLU A 65 -8.80 18.16 -10.88
CA GLU A 65 -9.05 19.56 -11.22
C GLU A 65 -9.93 20.26 -10.18
N LEU A 66 -11.02 19.60 -9.76
CA LEU A 66 -11.99 20.13 -8.81
C LEU A 66 -11.37 20.36 -7.42
N THR A 67 -10.52 19.43 -6.97
CA THR A 67 -9.88 19.50 -5.65
C THR A 67 -8.59 20.32 -5.65
N GLY A 68 -7.98 20.56 -6.82
CA GLY A 68 -6.67 21.19 -6.96
C GLY A 68 -5.53 20.35 -6.38
N VAL A 69 -5.77 19.06 -6.13
CA VAL A 69 -4.79 18.14 -5.55
C VAL A 69 -4.13 17.33 -6.66
N GLU A 70 -2.81 17.24 -6.61
CA GLU A 70 -2.09 16.40 -7.56
C GLU A 70 -2.36 14.90 -7.29
N PRO A 71 -2.60 14.10 -8.35
CA PRO A 71 -2.79 12.66 -8.22
C PRO A 71 -1.65 11.92 -7.51
N GLY A 72 -2.02 10.91 -6.72
CA GLY A 72 -1.07 9.98 -6.09
C GLY A 72 -0.24 9.17 -7.10
N VAL A 73 -0.80 8.94 -8.29
CA VAL A 73 -0.17 8.33 -9.44
C VAL A 73 -0.53 9.14 -10.68
N GLU A 74 0.48 9.48 -11.48
CA GLU A 74 0.31 10.00 -12.84
C GLU A 74 0.78 8.90 -13.82
N ASP A 75 -0.13 8.47 -14.67
CA ASP A 75 0.10 7.55 -15.78
C ASP A 75 -0.54 8.13 -17.06
N ASP A 76 -0.15 7.62 -18.22
CA ASP A 76 -0.66 8.04 -19.53
C ASP A 76 -2.05 7.45 -19.85
N GLY A 77 -2.71 6.85 -18.85
CA GLY A 77 -3.95 6.12 -19.00
C GLY A 77 -3.79 4.67 -19.46
N GLU A 78 -2.56 4.17 -19.63
CA GLU A 78 -2.34 2.74 -19.89
C GLU A 78 -2.54 1.92 -18.60
N GLU A 79 -3.69 1.28 -18.52
CA GLU A 79 -4.12 0.55 -17.34
C GLU A 79 -3.19 -0.65 -17.07
N GLY A 80 -2.51 -0.63 -15.92
CA GLY A 80 -1.52 -1.65 -15.55
C GLY A 80 -0.08 -1.34 -15.96
N GLY A 81 0.17 -0.19 -16.60
CA GLY A 81 1.51 0.29 -16.94
C GLY A 81 2.34 0.73 -15.72
N ILE A 82 3.63 0.99 -15.97
CA ILE A 82 4.52 1.64 -15.01
C ILE A 82 4.20 3.14 -15.04
N PRO A 83 3.85 3.77 -13.90
CA PRO A 83 3.50 5.18 -13.89
C PRO A 83 4.72 6.07 -14.17
N ASP A 84 4.48 7.22 -14.81
CA ASP A 84 5.51 8.25 -15.03
C ASP A 84 5.93 8.89 -13.70
N ARG A 85 4.98 9.04 -12.77
CA ARG A 85 5.23 9.65 -11.46
C ARG A 85 4.33 9.08 -10.37
N ILE A 86 4.91 8.89 -9.18
CA ILE A 86 4.18 8.57 -7.96
C ILE A 86 4.43 9.61 -6.88
N ARG A 87 3.42 9.90 -6.07
CA ARG A 87 3.52 10.68 -4.84
C ARG A 87 3.26 9.76 -3.66
N VAL A 88 4.21 9.71 -2.75
CA VAL A 88 4.17 8.80 -1.60
C VAL A 88 4.73 9.49 -0.35
N PRO A 89 4.31 9.06 0.86
CA PRO A 89 4.94 9.50 2.10
C PRO A 89 6.45 9.26 2.12
N GLU A 90 7.18 10.03 2.94
CA GLU A 90 8.64 9.95 3.07
C GLU A 90 9.14 8.52 3.29
N LEU A 91 8.53 7.77 4.21
CA LEU A 91 8.90 6.38 4.48
C LEU A 91 8.79 5.50 3.22
N HIS A 92 7.77 5.70 2.39
CA HIS A 92 7.59 4.91 1.17
C HIS A 92 8.68 5.25 0.13
N SER A 93 9.07 6.53 0.03
CA SER A 93 10.19 6.98 -0.81
C SER A 93 11.51 6.33 -0.35
N GLN A 94 11.75 6.30 0.96
CA GLN A 94 12.92 5.65 1.55
C GLN A 94 12.91 4.13 1.30
N VAL A 95 11.76 3.47 1.46
CA VAL A 95 11.57 2.05 1.14
C VAL A 95 11.89 1.78 -0.33
N PHE A 96 11.36 2.59 -1.25
CA PHE A 96 11.65 2.48 -2.67
C PHE A 96 13.14 2.64 -2.97
N ALA A 97 13.81 3.58 -2.31
CA ALA A 97 15.23 3.84 -2.53
C ALA A 97 16.18 2.72 -2.06
N VAL A 98 15.78 1.88 -1.10
CA VAL A 98 16.62 0.78 -0.57
C VAL A 98 16.27 -0.60 -1.09
N LEU A 99 15.08 -0.76 -1.68
CA LEU A 99 14.63 -2.05 -2.18
C LEU A 99 15.56 -2.56 -3.29
N ALA A 100 15.78 -3.86 -3.32
CA ALA A 100 16.49 -4.54 -4.39
C ALA A 100 15.94 -4.15 -5.77
N GLY A 101 16.85 -3.94 -6.72
CA GLY A 101 16.54 -3.62 -8.11
C GLY A 101 15.88 -4.79 -8.86
N PRO A 102 15.40 -4.53 -10.10
CA PRO A 102 14.61 -5.51 -10.86
C PRO A 102 15.38 -6.80 -11.22
N ASP A 103 16.70 -6.72 -11.36
CA ASP A 103 17.57 -7.88 -11.67
C ASP A 103 18.16 -8.55 -10.41
N GLU A 104 17.85 -8.01 -9.24
CA GLU A 104 18.37 -8.48 -7.96
C GLU A 104 17.38 -9.44 -7.27
N ARG A 105 17.88 -10.20 -6.28
CA ARG A 105 17.00 -11.11 -5.53
C ARG A 105 16.02 -10.32 -4.67
N SER A 106 14.75 -10.73 -4.71
CA SER A 106 13.70 -10.23 -3.82
C SER A 106 14.10 -10.29 -2.35
N GLU A 107 13.60 -9.32 -1.59
CA GLU A 107 13.97 -9.10 -0.19
C GLU A 107 12.81 -9.33 0.77
N SER A 108 13.13 -9.72 2.00
CA SER A 108 12.14 -9.78 3.08
C SER A 108 11.89 -8.37 3.64
N VAL A 109 10.73 -8.18 4.28
CA VAL A 109 10.39 -6.94 5.00
C VAL A 109 11.47 -6.57 6.03
N VAL A 110 12.03 -7.59 6.70
CA VAL A 110 13.10 -7.37 7.70
C VAL A 110 14.39 -6.91 7.04
N SER A 111 14.75 -7.44 5.86
CA SER A 111 15.92 -6.96 5.08
C SER A 111 15.79 -5.47 4.76
N VAL A 112 14.62 -5.07 4.24
CA VAL A 112 14.32 -3.66 3.91
C VAL A 112 14.39 -2.78 5.15
N LEU A 113 13.82 -3.22 6.29
CA LEU A 113 13.89 -2.48 7.56
C LEU A 113 15.35 -2.23 8.00
N GLN A 114 16.22 -3.23 7.90
CA GLN A 114 17.63 -3.03 8.27
C GLN A 114 18.32 -2.03 7.34
N LYS A 115 18.05 -2.08 6.03
CA LYS A 115 18.58 -1.08 5.09
C LYS A 115 18.10 0.35 5.38
N LEU A 116 16.85 0.52 5.81
CA LEU A 116 16.32 1.83 6.22
C LEU A 116 17.08 2.38 7.42
N ARG A 117 17.31 1.56 8.44
CA ARG A 117 18.11 1.92 9.63
C ARG A 117 19.53 2.31 9.23
N GLU A 118 20.17 1.52 8.37
CA GLU A 118 21.55 1.76 7.95
C GLU A 118 21.71 3.02 7.09
N ARG A 119 20.80 3.25 6.13
CA ARG A 119 20.95 4.33 5.14
C ARG A 119 20.35 5.66 5.60
N PHE A 120 19.23 5.62 6.29
CA PHE A 120 18.43 6.79 6.62
C PHE A 120 18.37 7.08 8.13
N ASP A 121 18.94 6.23 8.98
CA ASP A 121 18.92 6.36 10.45
C ASP A 121 17.49 6.47 11.01
N VAL A 122 16.56 5.70 10.43
CA VAL A 122 15.15 5.61 10.85
C VAL A 122 14.83 4.22 11.36
N ASP A 123 13.94 4.13 12.35
CA ASP A 123 13.49 2.85 12.93
C ASP A 123 11.96 2.72 12.96
N PRO A 124 11.32 2.59 11.78
CA PRO A 124 9.87 2.38 11.70
C PRO A 124 9.48 0.98 12.16
N GLU A 125 8.22 0.79 12.53
CA GLU A 125 7.72 -0.54 12.86
C GLU A 125 7.70 -1.45 11.62
N VAL A 126 7.89 -2.76 11.82
CA VAL A 126 7.80 -3.75 10.71
C VAL A 126 6.46 -3.65 9.97
N GLY A 127 5.38 -3.32 10.70
CA GLY A 127 4.05 -3.09 10.14
C GLY A 127 4.03 -1.92 9.15
N ASP A 128 4.72 -0.82 9.46
CA ASP A 128 4.82 0.34 8.58
C ASP A 128 5.58 0.02 7.29
N VAL A 129 6.70 -0.69 7.40
CA VAL A 129 7.46 -1.13 6.22
C VAL A 129 6.61 -2.05 5.34
N ARG A 130 5.85 -2.97 5.94
CA ARG A 130 4.92 -3.84 5.21
C ARG A 130 3.82 -3.04 4.50
N ARG A 131 3.24 -2.03 5.16
CA ARG A 131 2.24 -1.14 4.56
C ARG A 131 2.83 -0.36 3.38
N ALA A 132 4.02 0.19 3.54
CA ALA A 132 4.74 0.92 2.49
C ALA A 132 4.97 0.05 1.24
N LEU A 133 5.51 -1.17 1.42
CA LEU A 133 5.71 -2.13 0.33
C LEU A 133 4.40 -2.48 -0.39
N GLN A 134 3.30 -2.67 0.35
CA GLN A 134 2.00 -2.94 -0.26
C GLN A 134 1.44 -1.73 -1.00
N SER A 135 1.67 -0.51 -0.52
CA SER A 135 1.25 0.72 -1.20
C SER A 135 2.02 0.90 -2.50
N LEU A 136 3.34 0.69 -2.49
CA LEU A 136 4.18 0.74 -3.68
C LEU A 136 3.81 -0.34 -4.70
N ARG A 137 3.50 -1.56 -4.23
CA ARG A 137 2.98 -2.64 -5.09
C ARG A 137 1.67 -2.26 -5.78
N ARG A 138 0.74 -1.59 -5.07
CA ARG A 138 -0.52 -1.12 -5.67
C ARG A 138 -0.30 -0.07 -6.77
N LYS A 139 0.81 0.65 -6.72
CA LYS A 139 1.22 1.65 -7.71
C LYS A 139 2.04 1.05 -8.85
N ASN A 140 2.09 -0.28 -8.99
CA ASN A 140 2.85 -1.02 -10.02
C ASN A 140 4.36 -0.77 -10.05
N VAL A 141 4.96 -0.23 -8.98
CA VAL A 141 6.42 0.03 -8.92
C VAL A 141 7.19 -0.99 -8.09
N VAL A 142 6.50 -1.97 -7.49
CA VAL A 142 7.10 -3.04 -6.69
C VAL A 142 6.39 -4.36 -6.96
N GLU A 143 7.16 -5.41 -7.23
CA GLU A 143 6.67 -6.77 -7.36
C GLU A 143 6.83 -7.57 -6.07
N VAL A 144 6.00 -8.60 -5.90
CA VAL A 144 6.09 -9.53 -4.76
C VAL A 144 6.39 -10.92 -5.25
N GLU A 145 7.52 -11.46 -4.83
CA GLU A 145 7.86 -12.86 -5.03
C GLU A 145 7.57 -13.66 -3.77
N TYR A 146 6.60 -14.56 -3.84
CA TYR A 146 6.34 -15.50 -2.75
C TYR A 146 7.38 -16.64 -2.80
N ARG A 147 8.44 -16.50 -2.00
CA ARG A 147 9.42 -17.58 -1.78
C ARG A 147 8.98 -18.47 -0.61
N THR A 148 9.23 -19.77 -0.73
CA THR A 148 8.81 -20.78 0.25
C THR A 148 9.39 -20.50 1.64
N VAL A 149 8.52 -20.41 2.64
CA VAL A 149 8.78 -20.14 4.08
C VAL A 149 9.56 -21.32 4.72
N PRO A 150 10.31 -21.15 5.83
CA PRO A 150 11.22 -22.18 6.35
C PRO A 150 10.52 -23.49 6.73
N THR A 151 11.18 -24.60 6.44
CA THR A 151 10.80 -25.97 6.79
C THR A 151 11.74 -26.53 7.86
N PHE A 152 11.18 -27.28 8.80
CA PHE A 152 11.91 -27.81 9.95
C PHE A 152 12.11 -29.32 9.82
N ARG A 153 13.25 -29.84 10.31
CA ARG A 153 13.50 -31.28 10.48
C ARG A 153 14.17 -31.52 11.84
N LEU A 154 13.98 -32.71 12.39
CA LEU A 154 14.67 -33.12 13.62
C LEU A 154 16.19 -33.16 13.37
N ALA A 155 16.94 -32.61 14.31
CA ALA A 155 18.40 -32.62 14.26
C ALA A 155 19.01 -33.93 14.79
N VAL A 156 18.20 -34.77 15.43
CA VAL A 156 18.60 -36.02 16.09
C VAL A 156 17.56 -37.12 15.85
N GLU A 157 17.96 -38.38 16.04
CA GLU A 157 17.03 -39.51 16.01
C GLU A 157 16.05 -39.44 17.19
N ARG A 158 14.81 -39.91 16.98
CA ARG A 158 13.70 -39.71 17.93
C ARG A 158 13.96 -40.33 19.29
N ASP A 159 14.67 -41.46 19.33
CA ASP A 159 14.96 -42.19 20.55
C ASP A 159 16.26 -41.75 21.23
N ALA A 160 16.99 -40.79 20.62
CA ALA A 160 18.21 -40.23 21.18
C ALA A 160 17.95 -39.19 22.28
N VAL A 161 16.70 -38.70 22.39
CA VAL A 161 16.29 -37.70 23.39
C VAL A 161 14.93 -38.06 23.95
N ASP A 162 14.83 -38.15 25.28
CA ASP A 162 13.55 -38.28 25.98
C ASP A 162 12.93 -36.90 26.21
N VAL A 163 11.68 -36.71 25.79
CA VAL A 163 11.00 -35.40 25.78
C VAL A 163 9.89 -35.38 26.82
N GLY A 164 10.09 -34.62 27.90
CA GLY A 164 9.09 -34.38 28.93
C GLY A 164 8.22 -33.14 28.66
N VAL A 165 6.99 -33.13 29.19
CA VAL A 165 6.09 -31.98 29.16
C VAL A 165 6.14 -31.28 30.51
N SER A 166 6.27 -29.94 30.50
CA SER A 166 6.17 -29.10 31.70
C SER A 166 4.87 -28.28 31.64
N GLU A 167 4.22 -28.08 32.78
CA GLU A 167 3.03 -27.22 32.91
C GLU A 167 3.39 -25.73 32.92
#